data_AF-A0A1F9EGJ3-F1
#
_entry.id   AF-A0A1F9EGJ3-F1
#
_cell.length_a   1.000
_cell.length_b   1.000
_cell.length_c   1.000
_cell.angle_alpha   90.00
_cell.angle_beta   90.00
_cell.angle_gamma   90.00
#
_symmetry.space_group_name_H-M   'P 1'
#
loop_
_entity.id
_entity.type
_entity.pdbx_description
1 polymer ?
#
loop_
_entity_poly.entity_id
_entity_poly.type
_entity_poly.pdbx_seq_one_letter_code
_entity_poly.pdbx_strand_id
1 'polypeptide(L)'
;HVIASEFPNDFSVWAAESLEEHSLAEGLANVNPFEFSNIEGVRSELVRIITEYLKNFPQPRPVLPGREFLFNEGVTIVLPTGIEAATLEEFARALHEVDFSSIYFHFYEARLRLGKQRDDLSEFLDTCLSCSDIAGKIKRLDPYMYSTEILRNKIIKIVEESIS
;
A
#
# COMPACT_ATOMS: atom_id res chain seq x y z
N HIS A 1 -5.47 -9.06 -7.68
CA HIS A 1 -4.54 -8.25 -8.50
C HIS A 1 -3.66 -9.22 -9.28
N VAL A 2 -3.69 -9.13 -10.61
CA VAL A 2 -3.05 -10.05 -11.57
C VAL A 2 -1.67 -9.49 -11.93
N ILE A 3 -0.62 -10.31 -11.78
CA ILE A 3 0.78 -10.18 -12.24
C ILE A 3 1.49 -8.87 -11.83
N ALA A 4 2.71 -8.98 -11.30
CA ALA A 4 3.57 -7.83 -11.03
C ALA A 4 3.87 -7.10 -12.35
N SER A 5 3.07 -6.08 -12.64
CA SER A 5 3.33 -5.11 -13.69
C SER A 5 4.69 -4.46 -13.41
N GLU A 6 5.50 -4.27 -14.45
CA GLU A 6 6.72 -3.44 -14.41
C GLU A 6 6.41 -2.04 -13.86
N PHE A 7 5.16 -1.59 -14.01
CA PHE A 7 4.64 -0.32 -13.55
C PHE A 7 3.62 -0.53 -12.42
N PRO A 8 3.98 -0.19 -11.17
CA PRO A 8 3.17 -0.49 -9.98
C PRO A 8 2.08 0.55 -9.70
N ASN A 9 2.00 1.64 -10.48
CA ASN A 9 1.00 2.69 -10.31
C ASN A 9 0.48 3.22 -11.65
N ASP A 10 -0.73 3.75 -11.65
CA ASP A 10 -1.42 4.20 -12.86
C ASP A 10 -0.69 5.32 -13.62
N PHE A 11 0.04 6.20 -12.93
CA PHE A 11 0.82 7.25 -13.57
C PHE A 11 1.96 6.67 -14.42
N SER A 12 2.68 5.68 -13.88
CA SER A 12 3.76 5.00 -14.59
C SER A 12 3.23 4.16 -15.76
N VAL A 13 2.12 3.44 -15.59
CA VAL A 13 1.44 2.72 -16.68
C VAL A 13 1.04 3.70 -17.80
N TRP A 14 0.40 4.81 -17.45
CA TRP A 14 -0.06 5.78 -18.45
C TRP A 14 1.10 6.46 -19.18
N ALA A 15 2.17 6.82 -18.49
CA ALA A 15 3.37 7.38 -19.09
C ALA A 15 4.05 6.39 -20.07
N ALA A 16 4.12 5.11 -19.72
CA ALA A 16 4.69 4.08 -20.59
C ALA A 16 3.80 3.80 -21.81
N GLU A 17 2.50 3.61 -21.59
CA GLU A 17 1.62 3.08 -22.64
C GLU A 17 0.97 4.17 -23.50
N SER A 18 0.64 5.33 -22.93
CA SER A 18 -0.11 6.38 -23.64
C SER A 18 0.77 7.53 -24.10
N LEU A 19 1.76 7.93 -23.31
CA LEU A 19 2.77 8.90 -23.73
C LEU A 19 3.93 8.26 -24.49
N GLU A 20 4.18 6.95 -24.29
CA GLU A 20 5.36 6.23 -24.81
C GLU A 20 6.70 6.78 -24.24
N GLU A 21 6.66 7.36 -23.04
CA GLU A 21 7.80 7.99 -22.38
C GLU A 21 8.37 7.09 -21.27
N HIS A 22 9.14 6.07 -21.67
CA HIS A 22 9.65 5.05 -20.75
C HIS A 22 10.51 5.62 -19.60
N SER A 23 11.36 6.63 -19.85
CA SER A 23 12.17 7.24 -18.79
C SER A 23 11.32 7.96 -17.74
N LEU A 24 10.20 8.58 -18.15
CA LEU A 24 9.25 9.16 -17.19
C LEU A 24 8.52 8.05 -16.42
N ALA A 25 8.11 6.99 -17.11
CA ALA A 25 7.43 5.84 -16.51
C ALA A 25 8.29 5.16 -15.44
N GLU A 26 9.57 4.90 -15.71
CA GLU A 26 10.53 4.35 -14.75
C GLU A 26 10.70 5.24 -13.51
N GLY A 27 10.82 6.56 -13.71
CA GLY A 27 10.90 7.51 -12.62
C GLY A 27 9.67 7.44 -11.71
N LEU A 28 8.47 7.41 -12.31
CA LEU A 28 7.20 7.32 -11.58
C LEU A 28 6.98 5.95 -10.92
N ALA A 29 7.49 4.86 -11.51
CA ALA A 29 7.36 3.50 -10.97
C ALA A 29 8.06 3.32 -9.62
N ASN A 30 9.18 4.03 -9.43
CA ASN A 30 10.01 3.94 -8.23
C ASN A 30 9.41 4.65 -7.01
N VAL A 31 8.32 5.41 -7.16
CA VAL A 31 7.68 6.07 -6.03
C VAL A 31 6.93 5.05 -5.19
N ASN A 32 7.42 4.79 -3.97
CA ASN A 32 6.72 3.98 -2.98
C ASN A 32 5.89 4.89 -2.04
N PRO A 33 4.53 4.89 -2.11
CA PRO A 33 3.70 5.78 -1.29
C PRO A 33 3.86 5.56 0.22
N PHE A 34 4.28 4.37 0.66
CA PHE A 34 4.40 4.02 2.07
C PHE A 34 5.69 4.52 2.74
N GLU A 35 6.62 5.08 1.96
CA GLU A 35 7.80 5.79 2.49
C GLU A 35 7.45 7.20 2.99
N PHE A 36 6.28 7.71 2.62
CA PHE A 36 5.80 9.03 2.98
C PHE A 36 4.82 8.98 4.16
N SER A 37 4.83 10.02 4.98
CA SER A 37 3.89 10.14 6.11
C SER A 37 2.50 10.63 5.72
N ASN A 38 2.34 11.16 4.52
CA ASN A 38 1.07 11.68 4.01
C ASN A 38 1.07 11.75 2.48
N ILE A 39 -0.12 11.95 1.91
CA ILE A 39 -0.34 12.02 0.46
C ILE A 39 0.32 13.24 -0.20
N GLU A 40 0.50 14.34 0.53
CA GLU A 40 1.18 15.54 0.00
C GLU A 40 2.66 15.28 -0.29
N GLY A 41 3.31 14.43 0.52
CA GLY A 41 4.67 13.96 0.26
C GLY A 41 4.76 13.18 -1.05
N VAL A 42 3.84 12.22 -1.26
CA VAL A 42 3.75 11.44 -2.51
C VAL A 42 3.52 12.37 -3.70
N ARG A 43 2.56 13.30 -3.59
CA ARG A 43 2.26 14.27 -4.65
C ARG A 43 3.48 15.12 -5.00
N SER A 44 4.20 15.60 -3.98
CA SER A 44 5.39 16.43 -4.17
C SER A 44 6.48 15.68 -4.93
N GLU A 45 6.68 14.39 -4.63
CA GLU A 45 7.67 13.56 -5.31
C GLU A 45 7.28 13.28 -6.78
N LEU A 46 6.01 12.97 -7.04
CA LEU A 46 5.49 12.81 -8.41
C LEU A 46 5.71 14.08 -9.23
N VAL A 47 5.39 15.26 -8.67
CA VAL A 47 5.61 16.55 -9.33
C VAL A 47 7.10 16.82 -9.56
N ARG A 48 7.96 16.47 -8.60
CA ARG A 48 9.42 16.60 -8.74
C ARG A 48 9.93 15.81 -9.94
N ILE A 49 9.54 14.54 -10.05
CA ILE A 49 9.92 13.63 -11.16
C ILE A 49 9.45 14.20 -12.50
N ILE A 50 8.18 14.59 -12.60
CA ILE A 50 7.62 15.17 -13.84
C ILE A 50 8.35 16.46 -14.23
N THR A 51 8.62 17.33 -13.25
CA THR A 51 9.32 18.61 -13.48
C THR A 51 10.75 18.39 -13.93
N GLU A 52 11.45 17.43 -13.34
CA GLU A 52 12.81 17.06 -13.72
C GLU A 52 12.86 16.48 -15.14
N TYR A 53 11.92 15.60 -15.48
CA TYR A 53 11.78 15.07 -16.83
C TYR A 53 11.57 16.20 -17.85
N LEU A 54 10.63 17.11 -17.61
CA LEU A 54 10.34 18.23 -18.53
C LEU A 54 11.48 19.25 -18.69
N LYS A 55 12.46 19.26 -17.78
CA LYS A 55 13.68 20.09 -17.92
C LYS A 55 14.73 19.45 -18.82
N ASN A 56 14.79 18.12 -18.82
CA ASN A 56 15.86 17.36 -19.46
C ASN A 56 15.45 16.77 -20.82
N PHE A 57 14.15 16.67 -21.08
CA PHE A 57 13.57 16.10 -22.30
C PHE A 57 12.63 17.08 -23.00
N PRO A 58 12.42 16.94 -24.33
CA PRO A 58 11.37 17.65 -25.03
C PRO A 58 10.00 17.39 -24.41
N GLN A 59 9.06 18.32 -24.60
CA GLN A 59 7.69 18.08 -24.16
C GLN A 59 7.09 16.87 -24.89
N PRO A 60 6.45 15.94 -24.17
CA PRO A 60 5.78 14.81 -24.79
C PRO A 60 4.70 15.26 -25.77
N ARG A 61 4.47 14.45 -26.80
CA ARG A 61 3.36 14.67 -27.73
C ARG A 61 2.01 14.50 -26.99
N PRO A 62 0.95 15.22 -27.42
CA PRO A 62 -0.40 14.93 -26.94
C PRO A 62 -0.79 13.48 -27.22
N VAL A 63 -1.50 12.86 -26.27
CA VAL A 63 -2.06 11.52 -26.44
C VAL A 63 -3.22 11.52 -27.43
N LEU A 64 -3.54 10.34 -27.97
CA LEU A 64 -4.74 10.17 -28.80
C LEU A 64 -6.01 10.34 -27.95
N PRO A 65 -7.12 10.83 -28.54
CA PRO A 65 -8.41 10.88 -27.86
C PRO A 65 -8.82 9.51 -27.30
N GLY A 66 -9.29 9.49 -26.05
CA GLY A 66 -9.63 8.27 -25.33
C GLY A 66 -8.45 7.62 -24.58
N ARG A 67 -7.25 8.20 -24.65
CA ARG A 67 -6.06 7.78 -23.88
C ARG A 67 -5.63 8.83 -22.86
N GLU A 68 -6.48 9.79 -22.55
CA GLU A 68 -6.22 10.78 -21.51
C GLU A 68 -6.13 10.11 -20.14
N PHE A 69 -5.32 10.68 -19.24
CA PHE A 69 -5.29 10.22 -17.85
C PHE A 69 -6.57 10.67 -17.14
N LEU A 70 -7.27 9.73 -16.51
CA LEU A 70 -8.48 9.99 -15.74
C LEU A 70 -8.16 10.05 -14.25
N PHE A 71 -8.26 11.24 -13.66
CA PHE A 71 -8.15 11.40 -12.22
C PHE A 71 -9.44 10.96 -11.54
N ASN A 72 -9.34 9.93 -10.71
CA ASN A 72 -10.43 9.43 -9.88
C ASN A 72 -10.14 9.69 -8.40
N GLU A 73 -11.17 10.01 -7.65
CA GLU A 73 -11.12 10.12 -6.19
C GLU A 73 -11.93 8.97 -5.57
N GLY A 74 -11.38 8.37 -4.52
CA GLY A 74 -12.05 7.35 -3.73
C GLY A 74 -12.40 7.88 -2.34
N VAL A 75 -13.58 7.54 -1.83
CA VAL A 75 -13.98 7.82 -0.45
C VAL A 75 -14.09 6.51 0.31
N THR A 76 -13.34 6.37 1.41
CA THR A 76 -13.43 5.21 2.28
C THR A 76 -14.57 5.37 3.28
N ILE A 77 -15.45 4.38 3.36
CA ILE A 77 -16.49 4.27 4.39
C ILE A 77 -16.12 3.09 5.29
N VAL A 78 -15.89 3.37 6.58
CA VAL A 78 -15.49 2.36 7.57
C VAL A 78 -16.72 1.79 8.26
N LEU A 79 -16.86 0.47 8.21
CA LEU A 79 -17.94 -0.27 8.87
C LEU A 79 -17.36 -1.31 9.84
N PRO A 80 -17.88 -1.43 11.07
CA PRO A 80 -17.43 -2.45 12.00
C PRO A 80 -17.83 -3.84 11.50
N THR A 81 -16.89 -4.79 11.56
CA THR A 81 -17.14 -6.20 11.17
C THR A 81 -17.85 -6.99 12.25
N GLY A 82 -17.79 -6.54 13.51
CA GLY A 82 -18.26 -7.29 14.68
C GLY A 82 -17.34 -8.43 15.11
N ILE A 83 -16.17 -8.58 14.48
CA ILE A 83 -15.15 -9.56 14.84
C ILE A 83 -14.18 -8.90 15.82
N GLU A 84 -13.99 -9.53 16.98
CA GLU A 84 -13.13 -9.05 18.06
C GLU A 84 -12.12 -10.13 18.46
N ALA A 85 -11.00 -9.71 19.01
CA ALA A 85 -9.98 -10.60 19.56
C ALA A 85 -9.40 -10.01 20.85
N ALA A 86 -9.27 -10.84 21.87
CA ALA A 86 -8.65 -10.49 23.16
C ALA A 86 -7.43 -11.37 23.48
N THR A 87 -7.21 -12.45 22.73
CA THR A 87 -6.00 -13.28 22.83
C THR A 87 -5.32 -13.44 21.48
N LEU A 88 -4.10 -13.98 21.49
CA LEU A 88 -3.35 -14.23 20.26
C LEU A 88 -4.01 -15.32 19.38
N GLU A 89 -4.63 -16.32 20.00
CA GLU A 89 -5.38 -17.37 19.33
C GLU A 89 -6.68 -16.85 18.71
N GLU A 90 -7.39 -15.96 19.42
CA GLU A 90 -8.57 -15.28 18.87
C GLU A 90 -8.17 -14.37 17.70
N PHE A 91 -7.05 -13.66 17.82
CA PHE A 91 -6.52 -12.83 16.74
C PHE A 91 -6.17 -13.68 15.50
N ALA A 92 -5.49 -14.82 15.69
CA ALA A 92 -5.19 -15.76 14.61
C ALA A 92 -6.47 -16.24 13.91
N ARG A 93 -7.50 -16.61 14.68
CA ARG A 93 -8.81 -17.03 14.14
C ARG A 93 -9.50 -15.89 13.38
N ALA A 94 -9.52 -14.70 13.96
CA ALA A 94 -10.10 -13.51 13.34
C ALA A 94 -9.45 -13.18 11.99
N LEU A 95 -8.13 -13.36 11.85
CA LEU A 95 -7.42 -13.16 10.58
C LEU A 95 -7.90 -14.10 9.46
N HIS A 96 -8.39 -15.31 9.78
CA HIS A 96 -8.98 -16.22 8.80
C HIS A 96 -10.42 -15.84 8.43
N GLU A 97 -11.14 -15.18 9.34
CA GLU A 97 -12.57 -14.82 9.18
C GLU A 97 -12.78 -13.48 8.46
N VAL A 98 -11.89 -12.50 8.67
CA VAL A 98 -12.03 -11.17 8.08
C VAL A 98 -11.77 -11.15 6.57
N ASP A 99 -12.50 -10.28 5.88
CA ASP A 99 -12.23 -9.96 4.49
C ASP A 99 -10.86 -9.27 4.32
N PHE A 100 -10.29 -9.39 3.12
CA PHE A 100 -9.05 -8.71 2.76
C PHE A 100 -9.15 -7.19 2.95
N SER A 101 -10.33 -6.58 2.78
CA SER A 101 -10.53 -5.15 3.02
C SER A 101 -10.19 -4.73 4.45
N SER A 102 -10.42 -5.59 5.45
CA SER A 102 -10.07 -5.31 6.84
C SER A 102 -8.55 -5.29 7.03
N ILE A 103 -7.83 -6.19 6.34
CA ILE A 103 -6.37 -6.19 6.32
C ILE A 103 -5.84 -4.95 5.61
N TYR A 104 -6.46 -4.56 4.49
CA TYR A 104 -6.12 -3.31 3.80
C TYR A 104 -6.25 -2.11 4.74
N PHE A 105 -7.40 -1.98 5.40
CA PHE A 105 -7.69 -0.88 6.32
C PHE A 105 -6.71 -0.83 7.50
N HIS A 106 -6.53 -1.94 8.20
CA HIS A 106 -5.71 -1.98 9.41
C HIS A 106 -4.21 -2.00 9.17
N PHE A 107 -3.75 -2.44 8.00
CA PHE A 107 -2.32 -2.51 7.68
C PHE A 107 -1.84 -1.38 6.77
N TYR A 108 -2.50 -1.16 5.65
CA TYR A 108 -2.06 -0.22 4.62
C TYR A 108 -2.58 1.18 4.92
N GLU A 109 -3.90 1.33 5.03
CA GLU A 109 -4.54 2.62 5.22
C GLU A 109 -4.17 3.23 6.57
N ALA A 110 -4.07 2.40 7.62
CA ALA A 110 -3.63 2.82 8.95
C ALA A 110 -2.31 3.61 8.93
N ARG A 111 -1.33 3.23 8.11
CA ARG A 111 -0.03 3.94 8.05
C ARG A 111 -0.16 5.37 7.55
N LEU A 112 -0.99 5.58 6.52
CA LEU A 112 -1.30 6.90 5.98
C LEU A 112 -2.22 7.68 6.94
N ARG A 113 -3.28 7.03 7.44
CA ARG A 113 -4.28 7.59 8.36
C ARG A 113 -3.66 8.08 9.67
N LEU A 114 -2.68 7.33 10.21
CA LEU A 114 -1.98 7.66 11.45
C LEU A 114 -0.76 8.56 11.23
N GLY A 115 -0.36 8.79 9.98
CA GLY A 115 0.81 9.59 9.61
C GLY A 115 2.13 9.03 10.16
N LYS A 116 2.19 7.72 10.40
CA LYS A 116 3.33 7.03 11.02
C LYS A 116 3.57 5.71 10.30
N GLN A 117 4.80 5.21 10.31
CA GLN A 117 5.11 3.86 9.83
C GLN A 117 4.68 2.77 10.84
N ARG A 118 3.45 2.85 11.34
CA ARG A 118 2.85 1.90 12.26
C ARG A 118 1.42 1.59 11.82
N ASP A 119 1.13 0.30 11.73
CA ASP A 119 -0.20 -0.24 11.44
C ASP A 119 -0.96 -0.62 12.71
N ASP A 120 -2.29 -0.72 12.60
CA ASP A 120 -3.18 -1.04 13.72
C ASP A 120 -2.90 -2.45 14.26
N LEU A 121 -2.56 -3.42 13.40
CA LEU A 121 -2.30 -4.80 13.80
C LEU A 121 -1.06 -4.91 14.69
N SER A 122 0.04 -4.27 14.27
CA SER A 122 1.29 -4.23 15.03
C SER A 122 1.15 -3.41 16.32
N GLU A 123 0.37 -2.32 16.31
CA GLU A 123 0.04 -1.57 17.54
C GLU A 123 -0.75 -2.44 18.52
N PHE A 124 -1.80 -3.13 18.05
CA PHE A 124 -2.63 -4.00 18.87
C PHE A 124 -1.82 -5.14 19.51
N LEU A 125 -1.01 -5.83 18.72
CA LEU A 125 -0.16 -6.92 19.22
C LEU A 125 0.82 -6.44 20.29
N ASP A 126 1.46 -5.29 20.07
CA ASP A 126 2.47 -4.75 20.99
C ASP A 126 1.84 -4.23 22.29
N THR A 127 0.72 -3.51 22.20
CA THR A 127 0.14 -2.78 23.34
C THR A 127 -0.96 -3.53 24.09
N CYS A 128 -1.80 -4.27 23.38
CA CYS A 128 -2.93 -4.99 23.99
C CYS A 128 -2.53 -6.42 24.37
N LEU A 129 -1.76 -7.10 23.52
CA LEU A 129 -1.36 -8.50 23.74
C LEU A 129 0.07 -8.67 24.27
N SER A 130 0.85 -7.58 24.38
CA SER A 130 2.25 -7.60 24.83
C SER A 130 3.16 -8.54 24.00
N CYS A 131 2.86 -8.69 22.71
CA CYS A 131 3.56 -9.55 21.77
C CYS A 131 4.52 -8.77 20.86
N SER A 132 5.47 -8.04 21.44
CA SER A 132 6.37 -7.13 20.72
C SER A 132 7.20 -7.82 19.62
N ASP A 133 7.59 -9.08 19.79
CA ASP A 133 8.35 -9.83 18.80
C ASP A 133 7.55 -10.09 17.51
N ILE A 134 6.26 -10.45 17.66
CA ILE A 134 5.32 -10.69 16.57
C ILE A 134 4.99 -9.37 15.88
N ALA A 135 4.68 -8.33 16.67
CA ALA A 135 4.44 -6.98 16.17
C ALA A 135 5.62 -6.47 15.33
N GLY A 136 6.86 -6.71 15.79
CA GLY A 136 8.07 -6.35 15.05
C GLY A 136 8.21 -7.08 13.72
N LYS A 137 7.84 -8.36 13.65
CA LYS A 137 7.84 -9.14 12.39
C LYS A 137 6.83 -8.60 11.39
N ILE A 138 5.60 -8.33 11.84
CA ILE A 138 4.51 -7.80 10.98
C ILE A 138 4.85 -6.39 10.50
N LYS A 139 5.34 -5.52 11.38
CA LYS A 139 5.73 -4.14 11.03
C LYS A 139 6.73 -4.07 9.88
N ARG A 140 7.67 -5.03 9.79
CA ARG A 140 8.70 -5.12 8.75
C ARG A 140 8.20 -5.63 7.40
N LEU A 141 6.96 -6.10 7.31
CA LEU A 141 6.38 -6.45 6.01
C LEU A 141 6.20 -5.17 5.20
N ASP A 142 6.79 -5.16 4.01
CA ASP A 142 6.64 -4.04 3.08
C ASP A 142 5.23 -4.10 2.44
N PRO A 143 4.38 -3.09 2.65
CA PRO A 143 3.06 -3.05 2.04
C PRO A 143 3.12 -3.09 0.51
N TYR A 144 4.14 -2.51 -0.11
CA TYR A 144 4.25 -2.39 -1.56
C TYR A 144 4.62 -3.70 -2.27
N MET A 145 5.13 -4.69 -1.52
CA MET A 145 5.62 -5.96 -2.07
C MET A 145 4.56 -7.06 -2.18
N TYR A 146 3.40 -6.89 -1.52
CA TYR A 146 2.43 -7.96 -1.38
C TYR A 146 1.03 -7.48 -1.74
N SER A 147 0.27 -8.35 -2.42
CA SER A 147 -1.18 -8.21 -2.43
C SER A 147 -1.73 -8.40 -1.02
N THR A 148 -2.89 -7.81 -0.73
CA THR A 148 -3.54 -7.91 0.58
C THR A 148 -3.81 -9.36 0.99
N GLU A 149 -4.12 -10.23 0.01
CA GLU A 149 -4.28 -11.67 0.23
C GLU A 149 -2.98 -12.36 0.66
N ILE A 150 -1.88 -12.10 -0.06
CA ILE A 150 -0.56 -12.64 0.29
C ILE A 150 -0.12 -12.12 1.66
N LEU A 151 -0.38 -10.84 1.94
CA LEU A 151 -0.06 -10.23 3.23
C LEU A 151 -0.83 -10.91 4.37
N ARG A 152 -2.15 -11.10 4.23
CA ARG A 152 -2.97 -11.78 5.25
C ARG A 152 -2.38 -13.14 5.61
N ASN A 153 -2.06 -13.94 4.59
CA ASN A 153 -1.50 -15.28 4.80
C ASN A 153 -0.12 -15.24 5.47
N LYS A 154 0.72 -14.24 5.16
CA LYS A 154 2.00 -14.03 5.84
C LYS A 154 1.81 -13.66 7.31
N ILE A 155 0.85 -12.78 7.62
CA ILE A 155 0.54 -12.38 8.99
C ILE A 155 0.03 -13.59 9.78
N ILE A 156 -0.92 -14.35 9.24
CA ILE A 156 -1.43 -15.59 9.84
C ILE A 156 -0.28 -16.53 10.20
N LYS A 157 0.61 -16.81 9.24
CA LYS A 157 1.75 -17.69 9.45
C LYS A 157 2.67 -17.20 10.59
N ILE A 158 2.97 -15.90 10.63
CA ILE A 158 3.80 -15.30 11.69
C ILE A 158 3.17 -15.48 13.07
N VAL A 159 1.85 -15.36 13.16
CA VAL A 159 1.10 -15.50 14.42
C VAL A 159 1.00 -16.97 14.83
N GLU A 160 0.61 -17.88 13.92
CA GLU A 160 0.43 -19.30 14.22
C GLU A 160 1.75 -19.99 14.63
N GLU A 161 2.88 -19.62 14.02
CA GLU A 161 4.22 -20.10 14.40
C GLU A 161 4.63 -19.71 15.83
N SER A 162 3.98 -18.72 16.43
CA SER A 162 4.26 -18.28 17.80
C SER A 162 3.34 -18.89 18.86
N ILE A 163 2.22 -19.49 18.43
CA ILE A 163 1.27 -20.20 19.30
C ILE A 163 1.67 -21.67 19.45
N SER A 164 2.39 -22.22 18.46
CA SER A 164 2.86 -23.61 18.41
C SER A 164 4.05 -23.86 19.34
#